data_AF-A0A166ASZ2-F1
#
_entry.id   AF-A0A166ASZ2-F1
#
_cell.length_a   1.000
_cell.length_b   1.000
_cell.length_c   1.000
_cell.angle_alpha   90.00
_cell.angle_beta   90.00
_cell.angle_gamma   90.00
#
_symmetry.space_group_name_H-M   'P 1'
#
loop_
_entity.id
_entity.type
_entity.pdbx_description
1 polymer ?
#
loop_
_entity_poly.entity_id
_entity_poly.type
_entity_poly.pdbx_seq_one_letter_code
_entity_poly.pdbx_strand_id
1 'polypeptide(L)' 'RVFVCEVEGCGKCFRRREHLKRHMLSLHTNDRPFRCPDCDKVCNRRDNLVQHRKIHAQDAAKN' A
#
# COMPACT_ATOMS: atom_id res chain seq x y z
N ARG A 1 5.49 23.46 6.36
CA ARG A 1 5.10 22.49 7.42
C ARG A 1 5.35 21.08 6.90
N VAL A 2 6.10 20.25 7.63
CA VAL A 2 6.32 18.83 7.29
C VAL A 2 5.44 17.95 8.15
N PHE A 3 5.22 16.72 7.71
CA PHE A 3 4.49 15.68 8.44
C PHE A 3 5.50 14.69 9.02
N VAL A 4 5.53 14.54 10.34
CA VAL A 4 6.50 13.69 11.05
C VAL A 4 5.81 12.39 11.47
N CYS A 5 6.55 11.29 11.43
CA CYS A 5 6.13 10.02 12.00
C CYS A 5 6.28 10.09 13.53
N GLU A 6 5.16 9.97 14.23
CA GLU A 6 5.08 10.03 15.70
C GLU A 6 5.34 8.67 16.37
N VAL A 7 5.73 7.65 15.61
CA VAL A 7 6.11 6.35 16.16
C VAL A 7 7.49 6.46 16.80
N GLU A 8 7.56 6.10 18.08
CA GLU A 8 8.79 6.04 18.87
C GLU A 8 9.90 5.31 18.11
N GLY A 9 11.05 5.97 17.95
CA GLY A 9 12.22 5.44 17.26
C GLY A 9 12.20 5.50 15.71
N CYS A 10 11.13 5.98 15.06
CA CYS A 10 11.10 6.08 13.59
C CYS A 10 11.79 7.35 13.06
N GLY A 11 11.48 8.52 13.63
CA GLY A 11 12.08 9.82 13.29
C GLY A 11 11.89 10.31 11.84
N LYS A 12 11.13 9.61 11.00
CA LYS A 12 10.96 9.98 9.58
C LYS A 12 10.02 11.15 9.39
N CYS A 13 10.31 12.01 8.41
CA CYS A 13 9.48 13.15 8.05
C CYS A 13 9.23 13.23 6.54
N PHE A 14 8.08 13.80 6.17
CA PHE A 14 7.58 13.83 4.80
C PHE A 14 7.03 15.22 4.46
N ARG A 15 7.23 15.66 3.22
CA ARG A 15 6.66 16.93 2.73
C ARG A 15 5.15 16.88 2.50
N ARG A 16 4.58 15.68 2.35
CA ARG A 16 3.17 15.49 2.01
C ARG A 16 2.51 14.48 2.94
N ARG A 17 1.23 14.71 3.26
CA ARG A 17 0.48 13.91 4.23
C ARG A 17 0.26 12.48 3.75
N GLU A 18 0.00 12.30 2.46
CA GLU A 18 -0.21 10.99 1.85
C GLU A 18 1.05 10.11 1.93
N HIS A 19 2.24 10.72 1.91
CA HIS A 19 3.50 10.00 2.08
C HIS A 19 3.67 9.51 3.52
N LEU A 20 3.35 10.34 4.52
CA LEU A 20 3.34 9.92 5.93
C LEU A 20 2.31 8.79 6.14
N LYS A 21 1.08 8.95 5.62
CA LYS A 21 0.04 7.94 5.76
C LYS A 21 0.46 6.60 5.14
N ARG A 22 1.03 6.61 3.93
CA ARG A 22 1.57 5.40 3.29
C ARG A 22 2.70 4.77 4.10
N HIS A 23 3.59 5.58 4.65
CA HIS A 23 4.67 5.11 5.51
C HIS A 23 4.12 4.40 6.76
N MET A 24 3.13 4.98 7.43
CA MET A 24 2.45 4.36 8.57
C MET A 24 1.80 3.02 8.19
N LEU A 25 1.01 3.00 7.12
CA LEU A 25 0.35 1.78 6.60
C LEU A 25 1.34 0.67 6.26
N SER A 26 2.51 1.03 5.71
CA SER A 26 3.47 0.05 5.23
C SER A 26 4.37 -0.53 6.32
N LEU A 27 4.69 0.22 7.37
CA LEU A 27 5.73 -0.14 8.33
C LEU A 27 5.26 -0.20 9.78
N HIS A 28 4.13 0.42 10.11
CA HIS A 28 3.70 0.57 11.50
C HIS A 28 2.34 -0.06 11.76
N THR A 29 1.36 0.08 10.86
CA THR A 29 -0.01 -0.35 11.16
C THR A 29 -0.42 -1.71 10.61
N ASN A 30 0.45 -2.45 9.89
CA ASN A 30 0.08 -3.70 9.17
C ASN A 30 -1.21 -3.62 8.33
N ASP A 31 -1.75 -2.41 8.17
CA ASP A 31 -3.05 -2.17 7.61
C ASP A 31 -2.87 -2.13 6.10
N ARG A 32 -3.45 -3.12 5.44
CA ARG A 32 -3.43 -3.28 3.99
C ARG A 32 -4.86 -3.11 3.51
N PRO A 33 -5.30 -1.88 3.20
CA PRO A 33 -6.71 -1.64 2.87
C PRO A 33 -7.10 -2.13 1.46
N PHE A 34 -6.13 -2.45 0.60
CA PHE A 34 -6.40 -2.81 -0.79
C PHE A 34 -6.37 -4.33 -0.99
N ARG A 35 -7.51 -4.98 -0.77
CA ARG A 35 -7.71 -6.41 -1.06
C ARG A 35 -7.96 -6.62 -2.55
N CYS A 36 -7.35 -7.66 -3.11
CA CYS A 36 -7.68 -8.12 -4.46
C CYS A 36 -9.07 -8.77 -4.46
N PRO A 37 -9.94 -8.45 -5.44
CA PRO A 37 -11.24 -9.13 -5.55
C PRO A 37 -11.11 -10.54 -6.14
N ASP A 38 -10.04 -10.80 -6.89
CA ASP A 38 -9.82 -12.03 -7.63
C ASP A 38 -9.01 -13.07 -6.81
N CYS A 39 -8.41 -12.67 -5.68
CA CYS A 39 -7.70 -13.55 -4.74
C CYS A 39 -7.53 -12.92 -3.35
N ASP A 40 -7.03 -13.67 -2.36
CA ASP A 40 -6.84 -13.17 -0.98
C ASP A 40 -5.62 -12.26 -0.77
N LYS A 41 -4.96 -11.82 -1.85
CA LYS A 41 -3.79 -10.94 -1.74
C LYS A 41 -4.20 -9.54 -1.31
N VAL A 42 -3.51 -9.02 -0.30
CA VAL A 42 -3.76 -7.68 0.24
C VAL A 42 -2.54 -6.79 0.06
N CYS A 43 -2.77 -5.60 -0.51
CA CYS A 43 -1.78 -4.58 -0.79
C CYS A 43 -1.99 -3.35 0.09
N ASN A 44 -0.90 -2.65 0.41
CA ASN A 44 -0.92 -1.36 1.12
C ASN A 44 -1.02 -0.16 0.16
N ARG A 45 -1.06 -0.42 -1.15
CA ARG A 45 -1.06 0.60 -2.22
C ARG A 45 -2.00 0.22 -3.36
N ARG A 46 -2.73 1.22 -3.86
CA ARG A 46 -3.66 1.06 -4.99
C ARG A 46 -2.95 0.73 -6.29
N ASP A 47 -1.83 1.39 -6.58
CA ASP A 47 -1.02 1.12 -7.77
C ASP A 47 -0.49 -0.32 -7.79
N ASN A 48 -0.07 -0.85 -6.64
CA ASN A 48 0.31 -2.26 -6.49
C ASN A 48 -0.86 -3.20 -6.76
N LEU A 49 -2.07 -2.89 -6.27
CA LEU A 49 -3.26 -3.69 -6.54
C LEU A 49 -3.61 -3.68 -8.04
N VAL A 50 -3.55 -2.52 -8.70
CA VAL A 50 -3.82 -2.41 -10.15
C VAL A 50 -2.82 -3.24 -10.94
N GLN A 51 -1.53 -3.15 -10.62
CA GLN A 51 -0.51 -3.96 -11.28
C GLN A 51 -0.69 -5.45 -10.99
N HIS A 52 -1.01 -5.81 -9.75
CA HIS A 52 -1.29 -7.19 -9.38
C HIS A 52 -2.47 -7.77 -10.17
N ARG A 53 -3.56 -7.03 -10.33
CA ARG A 53 -4.74 -7.48 -11.09
C ARG A 53 -4.45 -7.75 -12.58
N LYS A 54 -3.42 -7.12 -13.15
CA LYS A 54 -2.99 -7.44 -14.53
C LYS A 54 -2.54 -8.89 -14.69
N ILE A 55 -2.00 -9.50 -13.62
CA ILE A 55 -1.58 -10.90 -13.64
C ILE A 55 -2.81 -11.82 -13.79
N HIS A 56 -3.89 -11.52 -13.07
CA HIS A 56 -5.16 -12.28 -13.19
C HIS A 56 -5.77 -12.15 -14.59
N ALA A 57 -5.70 -10.95 -15.18
CA ALA A 57 -6.18 -10.74 -16.55
C ALA A 57 -5.35 -11.51 -17.59
N GLN A 58 -4.05 -11.70 -17.36
CA GLN A 58 -3.18 -12.52 -18.22
C GLN A 58 -3.44 -14.01 -18.05
N ASP A 59 -3.83 -14.45 -16.85
CA ASP A 59 -4.23 -15.84 -16.60
C ASP A 59 -5.59 -16.16 -17.26
N ALA A 60 -6.54 -15.21 -17.23
CA ALA A 60 -7.82 -15.33 -17.91
C ALA A 60 -7.72 -15.39 -19.45
N ALA A 61 -6.63 -14.87 -20.04
CA ALA A 61 -6.41 -14.89 -21.49
C ALA A 61 -5.75 -16.19 -22.00
N LYS A 62 -5.56 -17.19 -21.13
CA LYS A 62 -5.02 -18.52 -21.49
C LYS A 62 -6.10 -19.61 -21.63
N ASN A 63 -7.38 -19.25 -21.65
CA ASN A 63 -8.47 -20.14 -22.00
C ASN A 63 -9.08 -19.73 -23.35
#